data_AF-A0A6J7G354-F1
#
_entry.id   AF-A0A6J7G354-F1
#
_cell.length_a   1.000
_cell.length_b   1.000
_cell.length_c   1.000
_cell.angle_alpha   90.00
_cell.angle_beta   90.00
_cell.angle_gamma   90.00
#
_symmetry.space_group_name_H-M   'P 1'
#
loop_
_entity.id
_entity.type
_entity.pdbx_description
1 polymer ?
#
loop_
_entity_poly.entity_id
_entity_poly.type
_entity_poly.pdbx_seq_one_letter_code
_entity_poly.pdbx_strand_id
1 'polypeptide(L)' 'MTVGYLCSEPYAPGREHGIHPLDPALGLPFPEGTAALLSPKDAAAPTLAQAAELGLLPTYDECKEFIATLK' A
#
# COMPACT_ATOMS: atom_id res chain seq x y z
N MET A 1 -4.36 17.58 12.61
CA MET A 1 -2.98 17.06 12.44
C MET A 1 -2.59 17.28 11.00
N THR A 2 -1.36 17.74 10.74
CA THR A 2 -0.84 17.88 9.38
C THR A 2 0.31 16.89 9.21
N VAL A 3 0.32 16.16 8.10
CA VAL A 3 1.38 15.21 7.75
C VAL A 3 2.19 15.82 6.60
N GLY A 4 3.52 15.76 6.69
CA GLY A 4 4.44 16.12 5.61
C GLY A 4 5.39 14.97 5.32
N TYR A 5 5.65 14.70 4.03
CA TYR A 5 6.53 13.63 3.58
C TYR A 5 7.23 14.02 2.26
N LEU A 6 8.45 13.50 2.06
CA LEU A 6 9.21 13.62 0.81
C LEU A 6 9.15 12.27 0.08
N CYS A 7 8.94 12.30 -1.23
CA CYS A 7 8.92 11.11 -2.08
C CYS A 7 10.13 11.10 -3.03
N SER A 8 10.68 9.91 -3.31
CA SER A 8 11.73 9.72 -4.32
C SER A 8 11.23 9.89 -5.75
N GLU A 9 9.92 9.74 -5.99
CA GLU A 9 9.26 9.96 -7.27
C GLU A 9 7.97 10.79 -7.09
N PRO A 10 7.51 11.52 -8.13
CA PRO A 10 6.22 12.21 -8.13
C PRO A 10 5.02 11.24 -8.11
N TYR A 11 3.87 11.75 -7.64
CA TYR A 11 2.58 11.04 -7.68
C TYR A 11 2.21 10.61 -9.12
N ALA A 12 1.86 9.33 -9.29
CA ALA A 12 1.57 8.74 -10.60
C ALA A 12 0.42 7.72 -10.47
N PRO A 13 -0.85 8.15 -10.59
CA PRO A 13 -2.02 7.34 -10.19
C PRO A 13 -2.14 6.01 -10.95
N GLY A 14 -1.66 5.94 -12.19
CA GLY A 14 -1.70 4.72 -13.01
C GLY A 14 -0.69 3.64 -12.59
N ARG A 15 0.30 3.98 -11.76
CA ARG A 15 1.29 3.04 -11.19
C ARG A 15 1.10 2.84 -9.68
N GLU A 16 0.07 3.45 -9.09
CA GLU A 16 -0.19 3.37 -7.67
C GLU A 16 -1.28 2.36 -7.37
N HIS A 17 -0.92 1.38 -6.54
CA HIS A 17 -1.79 0.31 -6.11
C HIS A 17 -2.06 0.43 -4.60
N GLY A 18 -3.24 -0.01 -4.16
CA GLY A 18 -3.62 -0.06 -2.76
C GLY A 18 -3.89 -1.48 -2.32
N ILE A 19 -3.67 -1.75 -1.03
CA ILE A 19 -4.16 -2.95 -0.34
C ILE A 19 -5.19 -2.48 0.69
N HIS A 20 -6.29 -3.22 0.85
CA HIS A 20 -7.35 -2.85 1.77
C HIS A 20 -6.78 -2.68 3.19
N PRO A 21 -6.86 -1.49 3.80
CA PRO A 21 -6.17 -1.20 5.05
C PRO A 21 -6.68 -2.06 6.21
N LEU A 22 -7.96 -2.46 6.18
CA LEU A 22 -8.57 -3.33 7.20
C LEU A 22 -8.58 -4.82 6.82
N ASP A 23 -7.68 -5.25 5.92
CA ASP A 23 -7.54 -6.68 5.63
C ASP A 23 -7.18 -7.45 6.92
N PRO A 24 -8.04 -8.39 7.36
CA PRO A 24 -7.81 -9.13 8.61
C PRO A 24 -6.54 -9.99 8.57
N ALA A 25 -6.06 -10.39 7.38
CA ALA A 25 -4.83 -11.16 7.25
C ALA A 25 -3.58 -10.32 7.61
N LEU A 26 -3.64 -9.00 7.46
CA LEU A 26 -2.55 -8.10 7.85
C LEU A 26 -2.51 -7.82 9.35
N GLY A 27 -3.67 -7.87 10.03
CA GLY A 27 -3.76 -7.68 11.48
C GLY A 27 -3.17 -6.37 11.99
N LEU A 28 -3.33 -5.26 11.23
CA LEU A 28 -2.72 -3.97 11.56
C LEU A 28 -3.28 -3.39 12.87
N PRO A 29 -2.43 -2.79 13.73
CA PRO A 29 -2.83 -2.33 15.06
C PRO A 29 -3.49 -0.94 15.02
N PHE A 30 -4.65 -0.83 14.37
CA PHE A 30 -5.43 0.41 14.40
C PHE A 30 -5.99 0.68 15.80
N PRO A 31 -6.10 1.95 16.23
CA PRO A 31 -6.73 2.30 17.50
C PRO A 31 -8.16 1.75 17.61
N GLU A 32 -8.46 1.07 18.71
CA GLU A 32 -9.80 0.56 18.98
C GLU A 32 -10.80 1.70 19.24
N GLY A 33 -12.07 1.47 18.95
CA GLY A 33 -13.16 2.37 19.34
C GLY A 33 -13.44 3.53 18.38
N THR A 34 -12.70 3.69 17.29
CA THR A 34 -13.03 4.64 16.21
C THR A 34 -13.30 3.90 14.90
N ALA A 35 -14.45 4.16 14.27
CA ALA A 35 -14.71 3.68 12.92
C ALA A 35 -13.72 4.34 11.95
N ALA A 36 -12.97 3.53 11.21
CA ALA A 36 -12.06 4.03 10.19
C ALA A 36 -12.85 4.77 9.09
N LEU A 37 -12.52 6.03 8.85
CA LEU A 37 -13.04 6.76 7.71
C LEU A 37 -12.12 6.51 6.51
N LEU A 38 -12.59 5.70 5.56
CA LEU A 38 -11.83 5.35 4.37
C LEU A 38 -12.26 6.19 3.17
N SER A 39 -11.31 6.50 2.28
CA SER A 39 -11.64 7.04 0.97
C SER A 39 -12.32 5.97 0.10
N PRO A 40 -13.05 6.35 -0.95
CA PRO A 40 -13.59 5.37 -1.90
C PRO A 40 -12.52 4.49 -2.56
N LYS A 41 -11.30 5.03 -2.77
CA LYS A 41 -10.18 4.28 -3.35
C LYS A 41 -9.70 3.18 -2.40
N ASP A 42 -9.52 3.50 -1.12
CA ASP A 42 -9.01 2.55 -0.12
C ASP A 42 -10.06 1.50 0.26
N ALA A 43 -11.33 1.89 0.34
CA ALA A 43 -12.44 0.97 0.59
C ALA A 43 -12.65 -0.03 -0.55
N ALA A 44 -12.26 0.32 -1.78
CA ALA A 44 -12.34 -0.55 -2.96
C ALA A 44 -11.04 -1.31 -3.26
N ALA A 45 -9.98 -1.13 -2.45
CA ALA A 45 -8.71 -1.81 -2.66
C ALA A 45 -8.83 -3.33 -2.43
N PRO A 46 -8.07 -4.16 -3.16
CA PRO A 46 -8.04 -5.61 -2.96
C PRO A 46 -7.41 -6.00 -1.62
N THR A 47 -7.72 -7.20 -1.13
CA THR A 47 -6.95 -7.81 -0.02
C THR A 47 -5.53 -8.15 -0.46
N LEU A 48 -4.62 -8.40 0.48
CA LEU A 48 -3.25 -8.80 0.17
C LEU A 48 -3.22 -10.08 -0.68
N ALA A 49 -4.05 -11.07 -0.34
CA ALA A 49 -4.16 -12.32 -1.08
C ALA A 49 -4.63 -12.10 -2.52
N GLN A 50 -5.67 -11.28 -2.72
CA GLN A 50 -6.16 -10.95 -4.06
C GLN A 50 -5.11 -10.20 -4.88
N ALA A 51 -4.38 -9.27 -4.27
CA ALA A 51 -3.31 -8.56 -4.96
C ALA A 51 -2.18 -9.50 -5.39
N ALA A 52 -1.86 -10.52 -4.60
CA ALA A 52 -0.91 -11.56 -4.97
C ALA A 52 -1.42 -12.39 -6.17
N GLU A 53 -2.68 -12.81 -6.16
CA GLU A 53 -3.30 -13.56 -7.27
C GLU A 53 -3.35 -12.73 -8.58
N LEU A 54 -3.54 -11.42 -8.46
CA LEU A 54 -3.55 -10.48 -9.58
C LEU A 54 -2.14 -10.08 -10.07
N GLY A 55 -1.08 -10.54 -9.40
CA GLY A 55 0.30 -10.18 -9.74
C GLY A 55 0.64 -8.71 -9.53
N LEU A 56 -0.04 -8.02 -8.61
CA LEU A 56 0.17 -6.59 -8.33
C LEU A 56 1.32 -6.33 -7.35
N LEU A 57 1.77 -7.36 -6.64
CA LEU A 57 2.80 -7.22 -5.62
C LEU A 57 4.21 -7.26 -6.25
N PRO A 58 5.12 -6.37 -5.82
CA PRO A 58 6.51 -6.49 -6.22
C PRO A 58 7.13 -7.73 -5.57
N THR A 59 8.12 -8.34 -6.23
CA THR A 59 8.94 -9.36 -5.58
C THR A 59 10.05 -8.72 -4.76
N TYR A 60 10.43 -9.40 -3.67
CA TYR A 60 11.49 -8.90 -2.79
C TYR A 60 12.85 -8.78 -3.50
N ASP A 61 13.16 -9.73 -4.38
CA ASP A 61 14.42 -9.74 -5.12
C ASP A 61 14.50 -8.60 -6.14
N GLU A 62 13.44 -8.33 -6.90
CA GLU A 62 13.37 -7.17 -7.81
C GLU A 62 13.55 -5.85 -7.04
N CYS A 63 12.93 -5.72 -5.86
CA CYS A 63 13.13 -4.54 -5.01
C CYS A 63 14.59 -4.35 -4.60
N LYS A 64 15.28 -5.41 -4.15
CA LYS A 64 16.70 -5.33 -3.78
C LYS A 64 17.58 -4.96 -4.97
N GLU A 65 17.34 -5.57 -6.13
CA GLU A 65 18.09 -5.28 -7.36
C GLU A 65 17.93 -3.81 -7.75
N PHE A 66 16.69 -3.31 -7.75
CA PHE A 66 16.41 -1.90 -8.04
C PHE A 66 17.11 -0.98 -7.04
N ILE A 67 17.01 -1.25 -5.74
CA ILE A 67 17.67 -0.46 -4.69
C ILE A 67 19.20 -0.41 -4.90
N ALA A 68 19.82 -1.51 -5.33
CA ALA A 68 21.26 -1.56 -5.58
C ALA A 68 21.70 -0.66 -6.77
N THR A 69 20.77 -0.25 -7.64
CA THR A 69 21.04 0.70 -8.75
C THR A 69 20.94 2.17 -8.34
N LEU A 70 20.33 2.45 -7.18
CA LEU A 70 20.17 3.81 -6.67
C LEU A 70 21.53 4.32 -6.15
N LYS A 71 21.84 5.59 -6.45
CA LYS A 71 23.08 6.25 -6.06
C LYS A 71 22.97 6.94 -4.70
#